data_AF-A0A836QNK3-F1
#
_entry.id   AF-A0A836QNK3-F1
#
_cell.length_a   1.000
_cell.length_b   1.000
_cell.length_c   1.000
_cell.angle_alpha   90.00
_cell.angle_beta   90.00
_cell.angle_gamma   90.00
#
_symmetry.space_group_name_H-M   'P 1'
#
loop_
_entity.id
_entity.type
_entity.pdbx_description
1 polymer ?
#
loop_
_entity_poly.entity_id
_entity_poly.type
_entity_poly.pdbx_seq_one_letter_code
_entity_poly.pdbx_strand_id
1 'polypeptide(L)' 'MARHTGAVCRLCRREGQKLFLKGQKCYTEKCGIERRAYPPGQHGPAHARRRKQSEYAVQLREKQKVKRIYGLHEKQ' A
#
# COMPACT_ATOMS: atom_id res chain seq x y z
N MET A 1 -10.11 3.15 -20.57
CA MET A 1 -9.53 3.93 -19.44
C MET A 1 -8.50 3.06 -18.73
N ALA A 2 -7.24 3.51 -18.64
CA ALA A 2 -6.22 2.76 -17.92
C ALA A 2 -6.55 2.72 -16.42
N ARG A 3 -6.29 1.62 -15.72
CA ARG A 3 -6.41 1.53 -14.26
C ARG A 3 -5.43 0.47 -13.75
N HIS A 4 -5.01 0.54 -12.49
CA HIS A 4 -4.11 -0.46 -11.92
C HIS A 4 -4.85 -1.81 -11.76
N THR A 5 -4.56 -2.80 -12.62
CA THR A 5 -5.18 -4.14 -12.60
C THR A 5 -4.40 -5.19 -11.80
N GLY A 6 -3.18 -4.88 -11.37
CA GLY A 6 -2.34 -5.81 -10.60
C GLY A 6 -2.83 -6.05 -9.16
N ALA A 7 -2.10 -6.89 -8.41
CA ALA A 7 -2.47 -7.30 -7.05
C ALA A 7 -2.59 -6.12 -6.05
N VAL A 8 -3.81 -5.65 -5.78
CA VAL A 8 -4.07 -4.45 -4.97
C VAL A 8 -3.69 -4.57 -3.48
N CYS A 9 -3.73 -5.77 -2.88
CA CYS A 9 -3.34 -5.94 -1.47
C CYS A 9 -1.85 -5.64 -1.23
N ARG A 10 -0.99 -5.71 -2.26
CA ARG A 10 0.41 -5.31 -2.17
C ARG A 10 0.56 -3.81 -1.91
N LEU A 11 -0.39 -3.02 -2.40
CA LEU A 11 -0.42 -1.57 -2.24
C LEU A 11 -0.74 -1.22 -0.80
N CYS A 12 -1.77 -1.84 -0.21
CA CYS A 12 -2.11 -1.63 1.19
C CYS A 12 -0.95 -2.03 2.11
N ARG A 13 -0.26 -3.14 1.82
CA ARG A 13 0.93 -3.57 2.58
C ARG A 13 2.11 -2.61 2.43
N ARG A 14 2.31 -2.00 1.25
CA ARG A 14 3.37 -1.01 1.03
C ARG A 14 3.10 0.28 1.80
N GLU A 15 1.86 0.74 1.84
CA GLU A 15 1.46 1.95 2.58
C GLU A 15 1.26 1.69 4.08
N GLY A 16 1.31 0.43 4.52
CA GLY A 16 1.19 0.07 5.94
C GLY A 16 -0.22 0.26 6.53
N GLN A 17 -1.21 0.57 5.70
CA GLN A 17 -2.58 0.87 6.13
C GLN A 17 -3.63 0.24 5.21
N LYS A 18 -4.82 -0.04 5.76
CA LYS A 18 -5.95 -0.58 4.98
C LYS A 18 -6.48 0.48 4.02
N LEU A 19 -6.34 0.24 2.71
CA LEU A 19 -6.88 1.09 1.65
C LEU A 19 -8.25 0.61 1.13
N PHE A 20 -8.81 -0.46 1.69
CA PHE A 20 -10.13 -1.02 1.36
C PHE A 20 -10.42 -1.33 -0.12
N LEU A 21 -9.37 -1.52 -0.94
CA LEU A 21 -9.48 -1.76 -2.39
C LEU A 21 -10.16 -3.09 -2.81
N LYS A 22 -10.52 -3.96 -1.86
CA LYS A 22 -11.24 -5.23 -2.11
C LYS A 22 -12.59 -5.32 -1.40
N GLY A 23 -13.11 -4.21 -0.86
CA GLY A 23 -14.38 -4.17 -0.15
C GLY A 23 -14.43 -5.18 1.00
N GLN A 24 -15.41 -6.09 0.97
CA GLN A 24 -15.70 -7.08 2.03
C GLN A 24 -14.47 -7.86 2.51
N LYS A 25 -13.58 -8.27 1.61
CA LYS A 25 -12.37 -9.03 1.97
C LYS A 25 -11.42 -8.26 2.90
N CYS A 26 -11.44 -6.93 2.88
CA CYS A 26 -10.58 -6.08 3.72
C CYS A 26 -11.01 -6.02 5.19
N TYR A 27 -12.25 -6.43 5.50
CA TYR A 27 -12.79 -6.51 6.86
C TYR A 27 -12.57 -7.89 7.50
N THR A 28 -12.21 -8.89 6.70
CA THR A 28 -11.93 -10.25 7.18
C THR A 28 -10.45 -10.46 7.49
N GLU A 29 -10.15 -11.43 8.38
CA GLU A 29 -8.81 -11.93 8.73
C GLU A 29 -7.95 -12.38 7.53
N LYS A 30 -8.60 -12.63 6.39
CA LYS A 30 -7.94 -12.96 5.12
C LYS A 30 -7.29 -11.73 4.47
N CYS A 31 -7.37 -10.55 5.09
CA CYS A 31 -6.75 -9.33 4.62
C CYS A 31 -5.22 -9.47 4.59
N GLY A 32 -4.60 -9.00 3.51
CA GLY A 32 -3.16 -9.11 3.32
C GLY A 32 -2.33 -8.34 4.36
N ILE A 33 -2.92 -7.31 4.98
CA ILE A 33 -2.26 -6.52 6.02
C ILE A 33 -2.23 -7.27 7.35
N GLU A 34 -3.37 -7.81 7.79
CA GLU A 34 -3.47 -8.53 9.07
C GLU A 34 -2.54 -9.73 9.09
N ARG A 35 -2.48 -10.49 7.98
CA ARG A 35 -1.58 -11.64 7.88
C ARG A 35 -0.11 -11.26 7.74
N ARG A 36 0.20 -10.12 7.11
CA ARG A 36 1.57 -9.73 6.73
C ARG A 36 1.73 -8.21 6.77
N ALA A 37 1.84 -7.66 7.98
CA ALA A 37 1.95 -6.23 8.26
C ALA A 37 3.35 -5.62 7.94
N TYR A 38 3.96 -6.04 6.84
CA TYR A 38 5.24 -5.52 6.35
C TYR A 38 5.18 -5.27 4.83
N PRO A 39 6.01 -4.36 4.29
CA PRO A 39 6.02 -4.07 2.86
C PRO A 39 6.24 -5.33 1.99
N PRO A 40 5.72 -5.35 0.75
CA PRO A 40 5.98 -6.45 -0.17
C PRO A 40 7.44 -6.47 -0.64
N GLY A 41 7.94 -7.66 -0.98
CA GLY A 41 9.31 -7.91 -1.48
C GLY A 41 10.19 -8.69 -0.50
N GLN A 42 11.33 -9.17 -0.97
CA GLN A 42 12.29 -9.98 -0.18
C GLN A 42 12.79 -9.22 1.07
N HIS A 43 13.08 -7.94 0.92
CA HIS A 43 13.48 -7.08 2.05
C HIS A 43 12.31 -6.57 2.87
N GLY A 44 11.08 -7.00 2.63
CA GLY A 44 9.89 -6.53 3.34
C GLY A 44 10.00 -6.63 4.87
N PRO A 45 10.34 -7.82 5.42
CA PRO A 45 10.55 -7.99 6.86
C PRO A 45 11.72 -7.16 7.41
N ALA A 46 12.81 -7.04 6.64
CA ALA A 46 13.96 -6.22 7.02
C ALA A 46 13.64 -4.71 7.01
N HIS A 47 12.83 -4.24 6.05
CA HIS A 47 12.36 -2.85 5.97
C HIS A 47 11.32 -2.51 7.05
N ALA A 48 10.63 -3.51 7.63
CA ALA A 48 9.76 -3.30 8.79
C ALA A 48 10.58 -2.91 10.03
N ARG A 49 11.84 -3.35 10.12
CA ARG A 49 12.85 -2.77 11.02
C ARG A 49 13.31 -1.44 10.43
N ARG A 50 12.44 -0.43 10.58
CA ARG A 50 12.45 0.89 9.92
C ARG A 50 13.86 1.49 9.78
N ARG A 51 14.26 1.74 8.53
CA ARG A 51 15.25 2.80 8.22
C ARG A 51 14.56 4.16 8.32
N LYS A 52 15.27 5.18 8.81
CA LYS A 52 14.77 6.57 8.84
C LYS A 52 14.36 6.99 7.43
N GLN A 53 13.12 7.45 7.27
CA GLN A 53 12.63 7.97 6.00
C GLN A 53 13.10 9.42 5.83
N SER A 54 13.39 9.82 4.60
CA SER A 54 13.59 11.24 4.28
C SER A 54 12.25 11.96 4.17
N GLU A 55 12.25 13.28 4.32
CA GLU A 55 11.06 14.12 4.15
C GLU A 55 10.38 13.90 2.79
N TYR A 56 11.18 13.84 1.72
CA TYR A 56 10.66 13.53 0.39
C TYR A 56 9.99 12.15 0.32
N ALA A 57 10.55 11.14 0.98
CA ALA A 57 9.95 9.81 1.00
C ALA A 57 8.60 9.82 1.71
N VAL A 58 8.45 10.59 2.79
CA VAL A 58 7.17 10.76 3.50
C VAL A 58 6.13 11.40 2.58
N GLN A 59 6.47 12.55 1.98
CA GLN A 59 5.58 13.25 1.04
C GLN A 59 5.18 12.39 -0.16
N LEU A 60 6.14 11.65 -0.72
CA LEU A 60 5.88 10.74 -1.83
C LEU A 60 4.90 9.64 -1.42
N ARG A 61 5.00 9.09 -0.20
CA ARG A 61 4.08 8.05 0.29
C ARG A 61 2.67 8.60 0.48
N GLU A 62 2.54 9.79 1.06
CA GLU A 62 1.25 10.46 1.20
C GLU A 62 0.57 10.70 -0.15
N LYS A 63 1.31 11.20 -1.15
CA LYS A 63 0.80 11.34 -2.52
C LYS A 63 0.33 10.00 -3.10
N GLN A 64 1.17 8.97 -2.99
CA GLN A 64 0.86 7.64 -3.54
C GLN A 64 -0.34 6.99 -2.84
N LYS A 65 -0.51 7.22 -1.54
CA LYS A 65 -1.65 6.76 -0.74
C LYS A 65 -2.96 7.31 -1.31
N VAL A 66 -3.07 8.63 -1.43
CA VAL A 66 -4.28 9.30 -1.95
C VAL A 66 -4.60 8.83 -3.36
N LYS A 67 -3.60 8.81 -4.25
CA LYS A 67 -3.78 8.32 -5.62
C LYS A 67 -4.38 6.91 -5.68
N ARG A 68 -3.92 6.00 -4.81
CA ARG A 68 -4.37 4.60 -4.80
C ARG A 68 -5.74 4.43 -4.18
N ILE A 69 -6.11 5.24 -3.18
CA ILE A 69 -7.45 5.22 -2.59
C ILE A 69 -8.50 5.52 -3.67
N TYR A 70 -8.25 6.56 -4.46
CA TYR A 70 -9.18 6.99 -5.51
C TYR A 70 -8.96 6.29 -6.86
N GLY A 71 -7.92 5.46 -6.99
CA GLY A 71 -7.62 4.75 -8.24
C GLY A 71 -7.24 5.65 -9.41
N LEU A 72 -6.71 6.85 -9.13
CA LEU A 72 -6.35 7.86 -10.13
C LEU A 72 -4.99 7.60 -10.80
N HIS A 73 -4.78 8.22 -11.96
CA HIS A 73 -3.46 8.31 -12.58
C HIS A 73 -2.60 9.41 -11.97
N GLU A 74 -1.31 9.33 -12.24
CA GLU A 74 -0.36 10.33 -11.74
C GLU A 74 -0.46 11.69 -12.46
N LYS A 75 -0.95 11.68 -13.72
CA LYS A 75 -1.04 12.86 -14.60
C LYS A 75 -2.49 13.19 -14.99
N GLN A 76 -3.45 12.66 -14.23
CA GLN A 76 -4.86 12.89 -14.50
C GLN A 76 -5.24 14.34 -14.20
#